data_AF-A0A534CCG5-F1
#
_entry.id   AF-A0A534CCG5-F1
#
_cell.length_a   1.000
_cell.length_b   1.000
_cell.length_c   1.000
_cell.angle_alpha   90.00
_cell.angle_beta   90.00
_cell.angle_gamma   90.00
#
_symmetry.space_group_name_H-M   'P 1'
#
loop_
_entity.id
_entity.type
_entity.pdbx_description
1 polymer ?
#
loop_
_entity_poly.entity_id
_entity_poly.type
_entity_poly.pdbx_seq_one_letter_code
_entity_poly.pdbx_strand_id
1 'polypeptide(L)'
;MDTAPAFLDSRDFGRIARAIRFIDANFRAQPRLAAIAASAHLSEFHFNRLFRRWAGVTPRQYLAYVTARAARAALASTPSVLEAAYCVGLSGP
;
A
#
# COMPACT_ATOMS: atom_id res chain seq x y z
N MET A 1 -35.47 -0.40 9.67
CA MET A 1 -34.67 0.75 9.20
C MET A 1 -33.34 0.13 8.80
N ASP A 2 -33.35 -0.67 7.75
CA ASP A 2 -32.31 -1.65 7.46
C ASP A 2 -32.10 -1.70 5.96
N THR A 3 -31.28 -0.78 5.45
CA THR A 3 -30.77 -0.87 4.09
C THR A 3 -29.46 -1.64 4.15
N ALA A 4 -29.57 -2.98 4.12
CA ALA A 4 -28.46 -3.81 3.68
C ALA A 4 -28.00 -3.26 2.31
N PRO A 5 -26.69 -3.00 2.14
CA PRO A 5 -26.22 -2.06 1.14
C PRO A 5 -26.49 -2.56 -0.27
N ALA A 6 -27.12 -1.70 -1.07
CA ALA A 6 -27.23 -1.86 -2.52
C ALA A 6 -25.91 -2.41 -3.07
N PHE A 7 -26.03 -3.54 -3.75
CA PHE A 7 -24.98 -4.30 -4.42
C PHE A 7 -23.91 -3.35 -5.00
N LEU A 8 -22.85 -3.16 -4.21
CA LEU A 8 -21.47 -2.91 -4.62
C LEU A 8 -21.31 -2.63 -6.13
N ASP A 9 -21.50 -1.36 -6.52
CA ASP A 9 -21.45 -0.91 -7.91
C ASP A 9 -20.12 -1.37 -8.55
N SER A 10 -20.17 -2.14 -9.65
CA SER A 10 -18.97 -2.67 -10.32
C SER A 10 -17.95 -1.57 -10.69
N ARG A 11 -18.44 -0.35 -10.89
CA ARG A 11 -17.60 0.84 -11.15
C ARG A 11 -16.80 1.27 -9.93
N ASP A 12 -17.38 1.24 -8.74
CA ASP A 12 -16.71 1.62 -7.50
C ASP A 12 -15.63 0.61 -7.14
N PHE A 13 -15.92 -0.68 -7.30
CA PHE A 13 -14.91 -1.73 -7.20
C PHE A 13 -13.73 -1.46 -8.15
N GLY A 14 -14.02 -1.21 -9.43
CA GLY A 14 -12.99 -0.93 -10.43
C GLY A 14 -12.13 0.30 -10.10
N ARG A 15 -12.73 1.35 -9.53
CA ARG A 15 -12.02 2.55 -9.06
C ARG A 15 -11.11 2.25 -7.87
N ILE A 16 -11.58 1.51 -6.87
CA ILE A 16 -10.76 1.13 -5.71
C ILE A 16 -9.63 0.18 -6.12
N ALA A 17 -9.91 -0.80 -6.99
CA ALA A 17 -8.88 -1.68 -7.53
C ALA A 17 -7.79 -0.90 -8.30
N ARG A 18 -8.17 0.14 -9.06
CA ARG A 18 -7.22 1.02 -9.74
C ARG A 18 -6.36 1.81 -8.73
N ALA A 19 -6.95 2.34 -7.68
CA ALA A 19 -6.22 3.05 -6.63
C ALA A 19 -5.25 2.12 -5.87
N ILE A 20 -5.65 0.88 -5.57
CA ILE A 20 -4.77 -0.11 -4.94
C ILE A 20 -3.56 -0.39 -5.83
N ARG A 21 -3.77 -0.69 -7.12
CA ARG A 21 -2.68 -0.89 -8.08
C ARG A 21 -1.77 0.33 -8.18
N PHE A 22 -2.33 1.54 -8.14
CA PHE A 22 -1.55 2.76 -8.12
C PHE A 22 -0.66 2.84 -6.88
N ILE A 23 -1.19 2.55 -5.69
CA ILE A 23 -0.41 2.52 -4.44
C ILE A 23 0.70 1.46 -4.54
N ASP A 24 0.38 0.24 -4.96
CA ASP A 24 1.37 -0.84 -5.08
C ASP A 24 2.51 -0.52 -6.05
N ALA A 25 2.22 0.20 -7.14
CA ALA A 25 3.23 0.63 -8.10
C ALA A 25 4.06 1.84 -7.62
N ASN A 26 3.48 2.72 -6.79
CA ASN A 26 4.06 4.02 -6.47
C ASN A 26 4.41 4.23 -4.99
N PHE A 27 4.23 3.24 -4.11
CA PHE A 27 4.41 3.42 -2.66
C PHE A 27 5.79 3.98 -2.28
N ARG A 28 6.84 3.66 -3.06
CA ARG A 28 8.20 4.16 -2.84
C ARG A 28 8.29 5.69 -2.92
N ALA A 29 7.48 6.32 -3.76
CA ALA A 29 7.42 7.78 -3.92
C ALA A 29 6.55 8.46 -2.84
N GLN A 30 5.94 7.70 -1.93
CA GLN A 30 5.04 8.19 -0.88
C GLN A 30 3.97 9.16 -1.42
N PRO A 31 3.11 8.70 -2.36
CA PRO A 31 2.15 9.56 -3.03
C PRO A 31 1.15 10.15 -2.02
N ARG A 32 0.84 11.44 -2.20
CA ARG A 32 -0.19 12.13 -1.42
C ARG A 32 -1.58 11.60 -1.75
N LEU A 33 -2.53 11.78 -0.82
CA LEU A 33 -3.93 11.34 -0.98
C LEU A 33 -4.55 11.87 -2.29
N ALA A 34 -4.30 13.14 -2.64
CA ALA A 34 -4.70 13.75 -3.89
C ALA A 34 -4.31 12.94 -5.14
N ALA A 35 -3.06 12.47 -5.21
CA ALA A 35 -2.56 11.72 -6.35
C ALA A 35 -3.21 10.33 -6.45
N ILE A 36 -3.41 9.68 -5.29
CA ILE A 36 -4.08 8.38 -5.21
C ILE A 36 -5.55 8.53 -5.64
N ALA A 37 -6.25 9.56 -5.16
CA ALA A 37 -7.64 9.82 -5.51
C ALA A 37 -7.81 10.16 -7.01
N ALA A 38 -6.87 10.95 -7.57
CA ALA A 38 -6.83 11.27 -8.99
C ALA A 38 -6.69 10.02 -9.88
N SER A 39 -5.91 9.02 -9.44
CA SER A 39 -5.79 7.73 -10.15
C SER A 39 -7.13 6.99 -10.29
N ALA A 40 -8.08 7.24 -9.38
CA ALA A 40 -9.43 6.68 -9.39
C ALA A 40 -10.49 7.63 -9.97
N HIS A 41 -10.10 8.82 -10.45
CA HIS A 41 -10.99 9.90 -10.89
C HIS A 41 -12.00 10.32 -9.82
N LEU A 42 -11.56 10.43 -8.57
CA LEU A 42 -12.38 10.82 -7.43
C LEU A 42 -11.76 12.01 -6.69
N SER A 43 -12.61 12.81 -6.04
CA SER A 43 -12.15 13.78 -5.04
C SER A 43 -11.60 13.05 -3.82
N GLU A 44 -10.69 13.68 -3.07
CA GLU A 44 -10.06 13.07 -1.89
C GLU A 44 -11.08 12.60 -0.83
N PHE A 45 -12.11 13.41 -0.58
CA PHE A 45 -13.15 13.09 0.39
C PHE A 45 -13.96 11.86 -0.03
N HIS A 46 -14.44 11.82 -1.27
CA HIS A 46 -15.21 10.68 -1.78
C HIS A 46 -14.34 9.43 -1.85
N PHE A 47 -13.10 9.57 -2.30
CA PHE A 47 -12.13 8.48 -2.35
C PHE A 47 -11.89 7.88 -0.96
N ASN A 48 -11.66 8.70 0.07
CA ASN A 48 -11.40 8.19 1.42
C ASN A 48 -12.59 7.36 1.95
N ARG A 49 -13.82 7.86 1.80
CA ARG A 49 -15.03 7.15 2.20
C ARG A 49 -15.20 5.84 1.44
N LEU A 50 -15.01 5.87 0.12
CA LEU A 50 -15.19 4.69 -0.74
C LEU A 50 -14.11 3.64 -0.46
N PHE A 51 -12.85 4.06 -0.34
CA PHE A 51 -11.73 3.18 -0.05
C PHE A 51 -11.90 2.51 1.31
N ARG A 52 -12.30 3.25 2.36
CA ARG A 52 -12.60 2.64 3.67
C ARG A 52 -13.73 1.63 3.62
N ARG A 53 -14.79 1.92 2.85
CA ARG A 53 -15.94 1.03 2.71
C ARG A 53 -15.55 -0.30 2.04
N TRP A 54 -14.65 -0.26 1.06
CA TRP A 54 -14.25 -1.43 0.27
C TRP A 54 -13.03 -2.17 0.83
N ALA A 55 -12.01 -1.45 1.28
CA ALA A 55 -10.75 -2.00 1.77
C ALA A 55 -10.69 -2.13 3.30
N GLY A 56 -11.67 -1.61 4.03
CA GLY A 56 -11.73 -1.64 5.51
C GLY A 56 -10.77 -0.68 6.22
N VAL A 57 -9.82 -0.09 5.51
CA VAL A 57 -8.78 0.81 6.04
C VAL A 57 -8.74 2.13 5.27
N THR A 58 -8.07 3.15 5.80
CA THR A 58 -7.83 4.39 5.05
C THR A 58 -6.72 4.20 4.00
N PRO A 59 -6.71 4.99 2.92
CA PRO A 59 -5.62 4.95 1.92
C PRO A 59 -4.24 5.16 2.53
N ARG A 60 -4.13 6.04 3.53
CA ARG A 60 -2.88 6.31 4.26
C ARG A 60 -2.41 5.09 5.04
N GLN A 61 -3.31 4.40 5.73
CA GLN A 61 -2.99 3.16 6.45
C GLN A 61 -2.54 2.07 5.47
N TYR A 62 -3.20 1.94 4.33
CA TYR A 62 -2.82 0.98 3.30
C TYR A 62 -1.43 1.28 2.73
N LEU A 63 -1.13 2.54 2.40
CA LEU A 63 0.20 2.96 1.94
C LEU A 63 1.29 2.65 2.98
N ALA A 64 1.02 2.93 4.26
CA ALA A 64 1.94 2.60 5.35
C ALA A 64 2.18 1.09 5.47
N TYR A 65 1.12 0.28 5.33
CA TYR A 65 1.22 -1.18 5.33
C TYR A 65 2.09 -1.70 4.19
N VAL A 66 1.85 -1.25 2.94
CA VAL A 66 2.64 -1.67 1.78
C VAL A 66 4.11 -1.26 1.95
N THR A 67 4.35 -0.04 2.44
CA THR A 67 5.71 0.46 2.70
C THR A 67 6.43 -0.39 3.75
N ALA A 68 5.78 -0.68 4.88
CA ALA A 68 6.35 -1.50 5.95
C ALA A 68 6.62 -2.94 5.48
N ARG A 69 5.71 -3.52 4.69
CA ARG A 69 5.88 -4.86 4.10
C ARG A 69 7.10 -4.90 3.18
N ALA A 70 7.26 -3.90 2.31
CA ALA A 70 8.41 -3.80 1.41
C ALA A 70 9.74 -3.61 2.18
N ALA A 71 9.74 -2.78 3.23
CA ALA A 71 10.91 -2.59 4.07
C ALA A 71 11.33 -3.89 4.78
N ARG A 72 10.38 -4.63 5.35
CA ARG A 72 10.64 -5.95 5.98
C ARG A 72 11.20 -6.95 4.97
N ALA A 73 10.64 -7.00 3.76
CA ALA A 73 11.14 -7.87 2.70
C ALA A 73 12.58 -7.51 2.28
N ALA A 74 12.89 -6.21 2.14
CA ALA A 74 14.24 -5.75 1.82
C ALA A 74 15.27 -6.09 2.91
N LEU A 75 14.88 -5.98 4.19
CA LEU A 75 15.73 -6.38 5.30
C LEU A 75 15.98 -7.90 5.31
N ALA A 76 14.95 -8.70 5.04
CA ALA A 76 15.07 -10.16 4.97
C ALA A 76 15.90 -10.64 3.76
N SER A 77 15.90 -9.89 2.65
CA SER A 77 16.69 -10.20 1.45
C SER A 77 18.12 -9.67 1.49
N THR A 78 18.47 -8.86 2.50
CA THR A 78 19.84 -8.38 2.68
C THR A 78 20.56 -9.40 3.56
N PRO A 79 21.54 -10.17 3.05
CA PRO A 79 22.45 -10.88 3.95
C PRO A 79 23.07 -9.80 4.83
N SER A 80 22.77 -9.88 6.13
CA SER A 80 23.15 -8.82 7.07
C SER A 80 24.65 -8.50 6.92
N VAL A 81 25.06 -7.28 7.23
CA VAL A 81 26.48 -6.87 7.23
C VAL A 81 27.37 -7.88 8.01
N LEU A 82 26.77 -8.59 8.97
CA LEU A 82 27.35 -9.71 9.70
C LEU A 82 27.71 -10.92 8.80
N GLU A 83 26.82 -11.34 7.88
CA GLU A 83 27.12 -12.44 6.93
C GLU A 83 28.13 -12.02 5.86
N ALA A 84 28.10 -10.75 5.44
CA ALA A 84 29.15 -10.22 4.57
C ALA A 84 30.53 -10.28 5.26
N ALA A 85 30.61 -9.94 6.56
CA ALA A 85 31.83 -10.07 7.36
C ALA A 85 32.29 -11.53 7.52
N TYR A 86 31.35 -12.48 7.68
CA TYR A 86 31.66 -13.91 7.73
C TYR A 86 32.13 -14.48 6.38
N CYS A 87 31.61 -14.00 5.25
CA CYS A 87 32.02 -14.48 3.92
C CYS A 87 33.38 -13.95 3.45
N VAL A 88 33.84 -12.79 3.93
CA VAL A 88 35.13 -12.21 3.51
C VAL A 88 36.32 -12.61 4.40
N GLY A 89 36.17 -13.65 5.23
CA GLY A 89 37.30 -14.20 5.99
C GLY A 89 37.83 -13.29 7.10
N LEU A 90 37.04 -12.33 7.59
CA LEU A 90 37.38 -11.50 8.75
C LEU A 90 37.12 -12.21 10.08
N SER A 91 37.32 -13.52 10.14
CA SER A 91 37.48 -14.25 11.40
C SER A 91 38.95 -14.55 11.60
N GLY A 92 39.61 -13.72 12.41
CA GLY A 92 40.74 -14.14 13.23
C GLY A 92 41.75 -13.02 13.55
N PRO A 93 42.43 -13.06 14.70
CA PRO A 93 42.22 -13.89 15.92
C PRO A 93 41.45 -13.17 17.04
#